data_AF-A0A367FYF3-F1
#
_entry.id   AF-A0A367FYF3-F1
#
_cell.length_a   1.000
_cell.length_b   1.000
_cell.length_c   1.000
_cell.angle_alpha   90.00
_cell.angle_beta   90.00
_cell.angle_gamma   90.00
#
_symmetry.space_group_name_H-M   'P 1'
#
loop_
_entity.id
_entity.type
_entity.pdbx_description
1 polymer ?
#
loop_
_entity_poly.entity_id
_entity_poly.type
_entity_poly.pdbx_seq_one_letter_code
_entity_poly.pdbx_strand_id
1 'polypeptide(L)'
;MTQVSVEGLKKVKQALLDFKNQAAPMSYTVTNHNQSCQSDASKSVNKTRQTVEELTQRVKTLENKIQELEQSIQQSERMIQELELQGKEARETIGTLEQRVAKIQEELRKIGNVSTSDENGQSQIAQRIRQLKAELQRCREHISQIQNAVREMEQEKARLQQQEEWQRSQKARAEQELASQKRRLQQYQGKLERLQQQMSILSSALGEYQQSMQVFQAQAAQQGQVTMQSVDSCIQCVELYMQYC
;
A
#
# COMPACT_ATOMS: atom_id res chain seq x y z
N MET A 1 9.67 72.50 53.81
CA MET A 1 10.22 71.19 53.40
C MET A 1 9.10 70.18 53.51
N THR A 2 8.63 69.63 52.39
CA THR A 2 7.59 68.58 52.37
C THR A 2 8.18 67.29 52.92
N GLN A 3 7.67 66.81 54.06
CA GLN A 3 8.01 65.47 54.59
C GLN A 3 7.49 64.42 53.62
N VAL A 4 8.40 63.71 52.96
CA VAL A 4 8.09 62.52 52.16
C VAL A 4 8.01 61.34 53.12
N SER A 5 6.92 60.58 53.11
CA SER A 5 6.78 59.44 54.05
C SER A 5 7.68 58.28 53.64
N VAL A 6 8.28 57.61 54.64
CA VAL A 6 9.14 56.43 54.46
C VAL A 6 8.40 55.30 53.73
N GLU A 7 7.09 55.17 53.96
CA GLU A 7 6.20 54.26 53.24
C GLU A 7 6.18 54.55 51.73
N GLY A 8 6.14 55.83 51.34
CA GLY A 8 6.18 56.25 49.94
C GLY A 8 7.51 55.92 49.28
N LEU A 9 8.61 56.15 49.98
CA LEU A 9 9.97 55.84 49.49
C LEU A 9 10.20 54.33 49.32
N LYS A 10 9.67 53.49 50.23
CA LYS A 10 9.70 52.02 50.06
C LYS A 10 8.92 51.55 48.83
N LYS A 11 7.75 52.14 48.57
CA LYS A 11 6.96 51.83 47.36
C LYS A 11 7.68 52.21 46.07
N VAL A 12 8.36 53.36 46.06
CA VAL A 12 9.18 53.79 44.92
C VAL A 12 10.35 52.83 44.71
N LYS A 13 11.07 52.45 45.77
CA LYS A 13 12.16 51.46 45.68
C LYS A 13 11.67 50.11 45.15
N GLN A 14 10.53 49.62 45.63
CA GLN A 14 9.97 48.35 45.16
C GLN A 14 9.56 48.41 43.69
N ALA A 15 8.91 49.50 43.25
CA ALA A 15 8.55 49.68 41.84
C ALA A 15 9.77 49.73 40.91
N LEU A 16 10.88 50.34 41.36
CA LEU A 16 12.14 50.35 40.60
C LEU A 16 12.80 48.96 40.52
N LEU A 17 12.71 48.16 41.57
CA LEU A 17 13.18 46.76 41.58
C LEU A 17 12.32 45.86 40.69
N ASP A 18 11.00 46.03 40.71
CA ASP A 18 10.08 45.27 39.88
C ASP A 18 10.29 45.59 38.38
N PHE A 19 10.51 46.87 38.06
CA PHE A 19 10.87 47.32 36.72
C PHE A 19 12.16 46.67 36.21
N LYS A 20 13.19 46.57 37.05
CA LYS A 20 14.46 45.88 36.75
C LYS A 20 14.27 44.40 36.43
N ASN A 21 13.44 43.72 37.22
CA ASN A 21 13.23 42.27 37.10
C ASN A 21 12.38 41.87 35.88
N GLN A 22 11.48 42.73 35.42
CA GLN A 22 10.61 42.46 34.26
C GLN A 22 11.30 42.63 32.90
N ALA A 23 12.38 43.42 32.82
CA ALA A 23 13.10 43.66 31.57
C ALA A 23 14.09 42.54 31.17
N ALA A 24 14.57 41.76 32.14
CA ALA A 24 15.62 40.75 31.95
C ALA A 24 15.25 39.48 31.14
N PRO A 25 14.03 38.90 31.21
CA PRO A 25 13.74 37.59 30.62
C PRO A 25 13.32 37.60 29.13
N MET A 26 13.27 38.77 28.48
CA MET A 26 12.69 38.91 27.13
C MET A 26 13.39 38.04 26.07
N SER A 27 14.72 37.86 26.15
CA SER A 27 15.51 37.08 25.19
C SER A 27 15.26 35.58 25.25
N TYR A 28 15.15 35.08 26.48
CA TYR A 28 14.91 33.67 26.74
C TYR A 28 13.51 33.27 26.26
N THR A 29 12.54 34.17 26.46
CA THR A 29 11.14 33.96 26.05
C THR A 29 10.99 33.88 24.53
N VAL A 30 11.67 34.76 23.79
CA VAL A 30 11.65 34.76 22.31
C VAL A 30 12.34 33.52 21.73
N THR A 31 13.50 33.14 22.29
CA THR A 31 14.23 31.94 21.83
C THR A 31 13.38 30.68 22.03
N ASN A 32 12.76 30.52 23.20
CA ASN A 32 11.90 29.37 23.49
C ASN A 32 10.65 29.36 22.59
N HIS A 33 10.05 30.52 22.33
CA HIS A 33 8.91 30.64 21.44
C HIS A 33 9.26 30.21 20.01
N ASN A 34 10.37 30.72 19.47
CA ASN A 34 10.85 30.34 18.13
C ASN A 34 11.12 28.83 18.02
N GLN A 35 11.77 28.24 19.04
CA GLN A 35 12.02 26.81 19.08
C GLN A 35 10.73 25.99 19.13
N SER A 36 9.73 26.43 19.89
CA SER A 36 8.41 25.77 19.93
C SER A 36 7.74 25.80 18.56
N CYS A 37 7.70 26.96 17.91
CA CYS A 37 7.12 27.12 16.57
C CYS A 37 7.82 26.23 15.53
N GLN A 38 9.15 26.16 15.54
CA GLN A 38 9.91 25.28 14.67
C GLN A 38 9.64 23.80 14.95
N SER A 39 9.52 23.42 16.23
CA SER A 39 9.20 22.05 16.64
C SER A 39 7.83 21.61 16.12
N ASP A 40 6.81 22.45 16.26
CA ASP A 40 5.46 22.11 15.80
C ASP A 40 5.34 22.03 14.28
N ALA A 41 6.02 22.94 13.56
CA ALA A 41 6.14 22.86 12.10
C ALA A 41 6.83 21.57 11.67
N SER A 42 7.93 21.20 12.33
CA SER A 42 8.68 19.98 12.06
C SER A 42 7.84 18.72 12.27
N LYS A 43 7.04 18.66 13.36
CA LYS A 43 6.13 17.54 13.62
C LYS A 43 5.12 17.34 12.48
N SER A 44 4.54 18.43 11.97
CA SER A 44 3.57 18.37 10.87
C SER A 44 4.19 17.84 9.57
N VAL A 45 5.39 18.32 9.22
CA VAL A 45 6.18 17.82 8.07
C VAL A 45 6.50 16.35 8.25
N ASN A 46 6.99 15.95 9.43
CA ASN A 46 7.37 14.56 9.72
C ASN A 46 6.17 13.61 9.61
N LYS A 47 5.02 13.97 10.17
CA LYS A 47 3.79 13.18 10.06
C LYS A 47 3.34 13.01 8.62
N THR A 48 3.39 14.09 7.83
CA THR A 48 3.01 14.06 6.41
C THR A 48 3.97 13.18 5.60
N ARG A 49 5.28 13.28 5.86
CA ARG A 49 6.32 12.44 5.26
C ARG A 49 6.11 10.95 5.55
N GLN A 50 5.82 10.60 6.81
CA GLN A 50 5.51 9.22 7.17
C GLN A 50 4.28 8.70 6.40
N THR A 51 3.22 9.52 6.26
CA THR A 51 2.05 9.13 5.47
C THR A 51 2.41 8.90 3.98
N VAL A 52 3.31 9.71 3.41
CA VAL A 52 3.80 9.52 2.04
C VAL A 52 4.56 8.19 1.91
N GLU A 53 5.42 7.86 2.87
CA GLU A 53 6.17 6.60 2.90
C GLU A 53 5.22 5.38 2.99
N GLU A 54 4.24 5.43 3.88
CA GLU A 54 3.22 4.37 4.03
C GLU A 54 2.39 4.17 2.75
N LEU A 55 1.94 5.27 2.13
CA LEU A 55 1.21 5.21 0.86
C LEU A 55 2.09 4.67 -0.28
N THR A 56 3.37 5.04 -0.31
CA THR A 56 4.33 4.52 -1.31
C THR A 56 4.50 3.02 -1.18
N GLN A 57 4.63 2.50 0.04
CA GLN A 57 4.69 1.05 0.27
C GLN A 57 3.39 0.36 -0.13
N ARG A 58 2.24 0.95 0.21
CA ARG A 58 0.94 0.39 -0.16
C ARG A 58 0.75 0.31 -1.68
N VAL A 59 1.17 1.33 -2.42
CA VAL A 59 1.19 1.33 -3.89
C VAL A 59 2.03 0.17 -4.41
N LYS A 60 3.26 0.01 -3.90
CA LYS A 60 4.15 -1.08 -4.30
C LYS A 60 3.56 -2.47 -4.02
N THR A 61 2.95 -2.66 -2.85
CA THR A 61 2.27 -3.92 -2.50
C THR A 61 1.13 -4.24 -3.46
N LEU A 62 0.33 -3.24 -3.83
CA LEU A 62 -0.79 -3.42 -4.76
C LEU A 62 -0.29 -3.73 -6.18
N GLU A 63 0.78 -3.06 -6.64
CA GLU A 63 1.41 -3.35 -7.94
C GLU A 63 1.91 -4.80 -8.01
N ASN A 64 2.62 -5.26 -6.97
CA ASN A 64 3.08 -6.66 -6.90
C ASN A 64 1.90 -7.64 -6.93
N LYS A 65 0.84 -7.37 -6.14
CA LYS A 65 -0.34 -8.23 -6.10
C LYS A 65 -1.06 -8.31 -7.45
N ILE A 66 -1.15 -7.19 -8.18
CA ILE A 66 -1.72 -7.17 -9.53
C ILE A 66 -0.87 -8.03 -10.48
N GLN A 67 0.45 -7.89 -10.42
CA GLN A 67 1.37 -8.69 -11.25
C GLN A 67 1.26 -10.21 -10.95
N GLU A 68 1.17 -10.60 -9.67
CA GLU A 68 0.97 -12.00 -9.27
C GLU A 68 -0.37 -12.55 -9.80
N LEU A 69 -1.45 -11.76 -9.70
CA LEU A 69 -2.76 -12.13 -10.23
C LEU A 69 -2.72 -12.28 -11.76
N GLU A 70 -2.05 -11.38 -12.47
CA GLU A 70 -1.87 -11.46 -13.92
C GLU A 70 -1.12 -12.74 -14.34
N GLN A 71 -0.03 -13.08 -13.66
CA GLN A 71 0.72 -14.30 -13.93
C GLN A 71 -0.12 -15.55 -13.68
N SER A 72 -0.91 -15.56 -12.60
CA SER A 72 -1.77 -16.69 -12.27
C SER A 72 -2.92 -16.87 -13.25
N ILE A 73 -3.51 -15.76 -13.73
CA ILE A 73 -4.52 -15.78 -14.80
C ILE A 73 -3.93 -16.37 -16.08
N GLN A 74 -2.76 -15.88 -16.52
CA GLN A 74 -2.07 -16.38 -17.72
C GLN A 74 -1.69 -17.86 -17.61
N GLN A 75 -1.36 -18.33 -16.41
CA GLN A 75 -1.10 -19.75 -16.19
C GLN A 75 -2.37 -20.59 -16.34
N SER A 76 -3.49 -20.12 -15.76
CA SER A 76 -4.78 -20.80 -15.85
C SER A 76 -5.30 -20.83 -17.30
N GLU A 77 -5.17 -19.73 -18.05
CA GLU A 77 -5.51 -19.65 -19.47
C GLU A 77 -4.74 -20.70 -20.30
N ARG A 78 -3.44 -20.88 -20.03
CA ARG A 78 -2.62 -21.90 -20.71
C ARG A 78 -3.07 -23.33 -20.38
N MET A 79 -3.38 -23.61 -19.12
CA MET A 79 -3.90 -24.93 -18.72
C MET A 79 -5.25 -25.22 -19.38
N ILE A 80 -6.14 -24.23 -19.46
CA ILE A 80 -7.43 -24.36 -20.13
C ILE A 80 -7.24 -24.71 -21.61
N GLN A 81 -6.33 -24.01 -22.31
CA GLN A 81 -6.02 -24.29 -23.72
C GLN A 81 -5.46 -25.70 -23.93
N GLU A 82 -4.60 -26.17 -23.02
CA GLU A 82 -4.06 -27.53 -23.05
C GLU A 82 -5.16 -28.58 -22.86
N LEU A 83 -6.06 -28.39 -21.89
CA LEU A 83 -7.21 -29.27 -21.67
C LEU A 83 -8.17 -29.28 -22.88
N GLU A 84 -8.36 -28.14 -23.54
CA GLU A 84 -9.16 -28.05 -24.76
C GLU A 84 -8.56 -28.87 -25.91
N LEU A 85 -7.24 -28.79 -26.09
CA LEU A 85 -6.51 -29.57 -27.09
C LEU A 85 -6.60 -31.07 -26.80
N GLN A 86 -6.27 -31.47 -25.57
CA GLN A 86 -6.37 -32.88 -25.13
C GLN A 86 -7.79 -33.42 -25.28
N GLY A 87 -8.80 -32.64 -24.93
CA GLY A 87 -10.21 -32.99 -25.12
C GLY A 87 -10.58 -33.18 -26.59
N LYS A 88 -10.00 -32.38 -27.52
CA LYS A 88 -10.19 -32.55 -28.96
C LYS A 88 -9.56 -33.85 -29.47
N GLU A 89 -8.31 -34.11 -29.11
CA GLU A 89 -7.58 -35.34 -29.50
C GLU A 89 -8.27 -36.61 -28.97
N ALA A 90 -8.76 -36.57 -27.73
CA ALA A 90 -9.54 -37.63 -27.13
C ALA A 90 -10.83 -37.93 -27.92
N ARG A 91 -11.56 -36.88 -28.34
CA ARG A 91 -12.77 -37.01 -29.17
C ARG A 91 -12.47 -37.57 -30.56
N GLU A 92 -11.37 -37.16 -31.18
CA GLU A 92 -10.92 -37.74 -32.45
C GLU A 92 -10.60 -39.23 -32.30
N THR A 93 -9.90 -39.59 -31.22
CA THR A 93 -9.59 -41.00 -30.90
C THR A 93 -10.87 -41.83 -30.72
N ILE A 94 -11.86 -41.31 -29.99
CA ILE A 94 -13.18 -41.95 -29.87
C ILE A 94 -13.79 -42.17 -31.25
N GLY A 95 -13.80 -41.16 -32.12
CA GLY A 95 -14.33 -41.28 -33.48
C GLY A 95 -13.64 -42.39 -34.31
N THR A 96 -12.32 -42.55 -34.17
CA THR A 96 -11.60 -43.66 -34.85
C THR A 96 -11.99 -45.03 -34.30
N LEU A 97 -12.17 -45.14 -32.97
CA LEU A 97 -12.60 -46.38 -32.32
C LEU A 97 -14.04 -46.74 -32.70
N GLU A 98 -14.93 -45.75 -32.78
CA GLU A 98 -16.32 -45.93 -33.23
C GLU A 98 -16.37 -46.43 -34.69
N GLN A 99 -15.55 -45.89 -35.58
CA GLN A 99 -15.42 -46.40 -36.95
C GLN A 99 -14.92 -47.86 -36.98
N ARG A 100 -13.97 -48.21 -36.11
CA ARG A 100 -13.48 -49.59 -35.98
C ARG A 100 -14.56 -50.52 -35.45
N VAL A 101 -15.33 -50.08 -34.45
CA VAL A 101 -16.50 -50.80 -33.93
C VAL A 101 -17.50 -51.10 -35.06
N ALA A 102 -17.84 -50.10 -35.88
CA ALA A 102 -18.76 -50.28 -37.00
C ALA A 102 -18.24 -51.29 -38.05
N LYS A 103 -16.93 -51.24 -38.38
CA LYS A 103 -16.29 -52.21 -39.29
C LYS A 103 -16.35 -53.64 -38.73
N ILE A 104 -16.03 -53.83 -37.45
CA ILE A 104 -16.10 -55.15 -36.80
C ILE A 104 -17.54 -55.69 -36.78
N GLN A 105 -18.53 -54.84 -36.50
CA GLN A 105 -19.94 -55.22 -36.52
C GLN A 105 -20.39 -55.67 -37.92
N GLU A 106 -19.95 -54.98 -38.97
CA GLU A 106 -20.25 -55.36 -40.34
C GLU A 106 -19.56 -56.68 -40.75
N GLU A 107 -18.31 -56.91 -40.32
CA GLU A 107 -17.64 -58.21 -40.52
C GLU A 107 -18.39 -59.35 -39.82
N LEU A 108 -18.82 -59.14 -38.56
CA LEU A 108 -19.62 -60.12 -37.83
C LEU A 108 -20.94 -60.44 -38.56
N ARG A 109 -21.62 -59.42 -39.12
CA ARG A 109 -22.83 -59.60 -39.92
C ARG A 109 -22.57 -60.42 -41.19
N LYS A 110 -21.49 -60.10 -41.90
CA LYS A 110 -21.08 -60.83 -43.12
C LYS A 110 -20.77 -62.31 -42.82
N ILE A 111 -19.97 -62.56 -41.78
CA ILE A 111 -19.60 -63.93 -41.37
C ILE A 111 -20.82 -64.71 -40.89
N GLY A 112 -21.75 -64.07 -40.18
CA GLY A 112 -23.01 -64.71 -39.77
C GLY A 112 -23.89 -65.21 -40.92
N ASN A 113 -23.70 -64.68 -42.14
CA ASN A 113 -24.40 -65.11 -43.35
C ASN A 113 -23.64 -66.18 -44.16
N VAL A 114 -22.41 -66.54 -43.75
CA VAL A 114 -21.61 -67.58 -44.41
C VAL A 114 -22.00 -68.94 -43.84
N SER A 115 -22.40 -69.88 -44.69
CA SER A 115 -22.64 -71.28 -44.33
C SER A 115 -21.65 -72.18 -45.06
N THR A 116 -21.03 -73.12 -44.35
CA THR A 116 -20.16 -74.16 -44.90
C THR A 116 -20.50 -75.52 -44.28
N SER A 117 -20.41 -76.58 -45.09
CA SER A 117 -20.76 -77.95 -44.70
C SER A 117 -19.59 -78.74 -44.09
N ASP A 118 -18.36 -78.20 -44.11
CA ASP A 118 -17.19 -78.86 -43.53
C ASP A 118 -16.90 -78.36 -42.10
N GLU A 119 -16.48 -79.27 -41.21
CA GLU A 119 -16.23 -78.99 -39.79
C GLU A 119 -15.06 -78.01 -39.55
N ASN A 120 -14.04 -78.03 -40.40
CA ASN A 120 -12.88 -77.16 -40.30
C ASN A 120 -13.26 -75.70 -40.61
N GLY A 121 -14.07 -75.47 -41.64
CA GLY A 121 -14.63 -74.17 -41.99
C GLY A 121 -15.54 -73.62 -40.89
N GLN A 122 -16.36 -74.48 -40.26
CA GLN A 122 -17.15 -74.08 -39.10
C GLN A 122 -16.28 -73.67 -37.90
N SER A 123 -15.21 -74.41 -37.63
CA SER A 123 -14.25 -74.10 -36.56
C SER A 123 -13.55 -72.75 -36.79
N GLN A 124 -13.11 -72.47 -38.03
CA GLN A 124 -12.48 -71.21 -38.41
C GLN A 124 -13.44 -70.02 -38.29
N ILE A 125 -14.68 -70.17 -38.74
CA ILE A 125 -15.74 -69.16 -38.58
C ILE A 125 -15.97 -68.86 -37.09
N ALA A 126 -16.09 -69.90 -36.26
CA ALA A 126 -16.29 -69.75 -34.82
C ALA A 126 -15.09 -69.06 -34.12
N GLN A 127 -13.86 -69.34 -34.56
CA GLN A 127 -12.67 -68.68 -34.06
C GLN A 127 -12.64 -67.19 -34.45
N ARG A 128 -12.94 -66.88 -35.72
CA ARG A 128 -12.97 -65.49 -36.20
C ARG A 128 -14.04 -64.66 -35.50
N ILE A 129 -15.23 -65.23 -35.27
CA ILE A 129 -16.30 -64.58 -34.48
C ILE A 129 -15.81 -64.29 -33.05
N ARG A 130 -15.12 -65.23 -32.40
CA ARG A 130 -14.56 -65.02 -31.06
C ARG A 130 -13.54 -63.89 -31.03
N GLN A 131 -12.64 -63.83 -32.00
CA GLN A 131 -11.65 -62.75 -32.12
C GLN A 131 -12.31 -61.38 -32.32
N LEU A 132 -13.25 -61.29 -33.27
CA LEU A 132 -13.96 -60.04 -33.54
C LEU A 132 -14.78 -59.56 -32.34
N LYS A 133 -15.43 -60.47 -31.60
CA LYS A 133 -16.13 -60.13 -30.35
C LYS A 133 -15.17 -59.60 -29.28
N ALA A 134 -13.99 -60.19 -29.15
CA ALA A 134 -12.97 -59.72 -28.21
C ALA A 134 -12.44 -58.33 -28.58
N GLU A 135 -12.17 -58.08 -29.87
CA GLU A 135 -11.75 -56.76 -30.34
C GLU A 135 -12.84 -55.69 -30.17
N LEU A 136 -14.10 -56.04 -30.45
CA LEU A 136 -15.25 -55.17 -30.23
C LEU A 136 -15.35 -54.74 -28.76
N GLN A 137 -15.17 -55.70 -27.85
CA GLN A 137 -15.22 -55.43 -26.41
C GLN A 137 -14.08 -54.50 -25.98
N ARG A 138 -12.84 -54.74 -26.44
CA ARG A 138 -11.69 -53.85 -26.17
C ARG A 138 -11.93 -52.43 -26.68
N CYS A 139 -12.49 -52.27 -27.88
CA CYS A 139 -12.79 -50.94 -28.41
C CYS A 139 -13.82 -50.21 -27.55
N ARG A 140 -14.88 -50.90 -27.09
CA ARG A 140 -15.90 -50.32 -26.20
C ARG A 140 -15.32 -49.91 -24.85
N GLU A 141 -14.45 -50.74 -24.27
CA GLU A 141 -13.76 -50.43 -23.02
C GLU A 141 -12.86 -49.19 -23.18
N HIS A 142 -12.07 -49.10 -24.25
CA HIS A 142 -11.25 -47.92 -24.55
C HIS A 142 -12.11 -46.66 -24.74
N ILE A 143 -13.21 -46.73 -25.51
CA ILE A 143 -14.12 -45.60 -25.67
C ILE A 143 -14.64 -45.14 -24.31
N SER A 144 -15.08 -46.06 -23.45
CA SER A 144 -15.57 -45.72 -22.11
C SER A 144 -14.49 -45.07 -21.24
N GLN A 145 -13.24 -45.53 -21.31
CA GLN A 145 -12.13 -44.95 -20.56
C GLN A 145 -11.83 -43.52 -21.03
N ILE A 146 -11.74 -43.30 -22.35
CA ILE A 146 -11.49 -41.98 -22.92
C ILE A 146 -12.65 -41.02 -22.61
N GLN A 147 -13.90 -41.49 -22.68
CA GLN A 147 -15.07 -40.69 -22.29
C GLN A 147 -15.06 -40.29 -20.81
N ASN A 148 -14.50 -41.11 -19.92
CA ASN A 148 -14.30 -40.72 -18.51
C ASN A 148 -13.23 -39.64 -18.40
N ALA A 149 -12.08 -39.82 -19.05
CA ALA A 149 -11.01 -38.83 -19.06
C ALA A 149 -11.48 -37.47 -19.64
N VAL A 150 -12.28 -37.47 -20.71
CA VAL A 150 -12.87 -36.25 -21.27
C VAL A 150 -13.76 -35.53 -20.25
N ARG A 151 -14.58 -36.27 -19.50
CA ARG A 151 -15.43 -35.69 -18.45
C ARG A 151 -14.60 -35.07 -17.32
N GLU A 152 -13.51 -35.74 -16.91
CA GLU A 152 -12.60 -35.21 -15.88
C GLU A 152 -11.90 -33.92 -16.36
N MET A 153 -11.41 -33.91 -17.60
CA MET A 153 -10.82 -32.71 -18.22
C MET A 153 -11.82 -31.54 -18.30
N GLU A 154 -13.09 -31.83 -18.65
CA GLU A 154 -14.15 -30.81 -18.70
C GLU A 154 -14.47 -30.24 -17.33
N GLN A 155 -14.48 -31.07 -16.28
CA GLN A 155 -14.65 -30.61 -14.90
C GLN A 155 -13.48 -29.72 -14.45
N GLU A 156 -12.24 -30.14 -14.73
CA GLU A 156 -11.06 -29.36 -14.37
C GLU A 156 -11.01 -28.02 -15.13
N LYS A 157 -11.37 -28.03 -16.41
CA LYS A 157 -11.54 -26.81 -17.20
C LYS A 157 -12.55 -25.86 -16.55
N ALA A 158 -13.71 -26.35 -16.14
CA ALA A 158 -14.73 -25.53 -15.49
C ALA A 158 -14.22 -24.93 -14.17
N ARG A 159 -13.46 -25.71 -13.40
CA ARG A 159 -12.82 -25.25 -12.15
C ARG A 159 -11.83 -24.12 -12.41
N LEU A 160 -10.96 -24.28 -13.41
CA LEU A 160 -9.99 -23.26 -13.80
C LEU A 160 -10.66 -21.99 -14.30
N GLN A 161 -11.74 -22.09 -15.07
CA GLN A 161 -12.51 -20.93 -15.54
C GLN A 161 -13.14 -20.14 -14.39
N GLN A 162 -13.73 -20.82 -13.41
CA GLN A 162 -14.25 -20.16 -12.20
C GLN A 162 -13.14 -19.47 -11.39
N GLN A 163 -11.99 -20.13 -11.28
CA GLN A 163 -10.82 -19.55 -10.61
C GLN A 163 -10.33 -18.29 -11.34
N GLU A 164 -10.24 -18.32 -12.66
CA GLU A 164 -9.84 -17.19 -13.50
C GLU A 164 -10.80 -15.99 -13.32
N GLU A 165 -12.11 -16.23 -13.33
CA GLU A 165 -13.11 -15.19 -13.12
C GLU A 165 -12.97 -14.53 -11.74
N TRP A 166 -12.75 -15.33 -10.69
CA TRP A 166 -12.47 -14.82 -9.36
C TRP A 166 -11.18 -13.99 -9.32
N GLN A 167 -10.10 -14.48 -9.94
CA GLN A 167 -8.82 -13.77 -10.02
C GLN A 167 -8.95 -12.44 -10.77
N ARG A 168 -9.70 -12.41 -11.89
CA ARG A 168 -9.99 -11.18 -12.65
C ARG A 168 -10.75 -10.17 -11.81
N SER A 169 -11.75 -10.61 -11.04
CA SER A 169 -12.47 -9.73 -10.11
C SER A 169 -11.54 -9.14 -9.04
N GLN A 170 -10.67 -9.97 -8.46
CA GLN A 170 -9.70 -9.53 -7.45
C GLN A 170 -8.67 -8.56 -8.03
N LYS A 171 -8.22 -8.80 -9.28
CA LYS A 171 -7.33 -7.90 -10.01
C LYS A 171 -7.97 -6.53 -10.21
N ALA A 172 -9.20 -6.49 -10.73
CA ALA A 172 -9.93 -5.24 -10.95
C ALA A 172 -10.11 -4.43 -9.66
N ARG A 173 -10.40 -5.10 -8.53
CA ARG A 173 -10.47 -4.45 -7.21
C ARG A 173 -9.12 -3.89 -6.78
N ALA A 174 -8.03 -4.64 -6.96
CA ALA A 174 -6.68 -4.19 -6.63
C ALA A 174 -6.25 -2.99 -7.49
N GLU A 175 -6.59 -2.99 -8.79
CA GLU A 175 -6.34 -1.86 -9.70
C GLU A 175 -7.11 -0.60 -9.29
N GLN A 176 -8.38 -0.75 -8.90
CA GLN A 176 -9.17 0.36 -8.39
C GLN A 176 -8.58 0.92 -7.09
N GLU A 177 -8.16 0.05 -6.16
CA GLU A 177 -7.50 0.46 -4.93
C GLU A 177 -6.17 1.17 -5.24
N LEU A 178 -5.36 0.63 -6.16
CA LEU A 178 -4.11 1.22 -6.60
C LEU A 178 -4.31 2.64 -7.14
N ALA A 179 -5.31 2.84 -8.01
CA ALA A 179 -5.64 4.16 -8.54
C ALA A 179 -6.07 5.14 -7.43
N SER A 180 -6.80 4.66 -6.42
CA SER A 180 -7.16 5.46 -5.25
C SER A 180 -5.92 5.85 -4.43
N GLN A 181 -5.04 4.89 -4.12
CA GLN A 181 -3.84 5.15 -3.33
C GLN A 181 -2.84 6.05 -4.08
N LYS A 182 -2.66 5.89 -5.40
CA LYS A 182 -1.83 6.80 -6.22
C LYS A 182 -2.33 8.24 -6.15
N ARG A 183 -3.65 8.46 -6.25
CA ARG A 183 -4.24 9.81 -6.08
C ARG A 183 -3.98 10.38 -4.69
N ARG A 184 -4.15 9.58 -3.63
CA ARG A 184 -3.85 10.01 -2.26
C ARG A 184 -2.37 10.32 -2.08
N LEU A 185 -1.48 9.49 -2.62
CA LEU A 185 -0.04 9.70 -2.57
C LEU A 185 0.34 11.04 -3.19
N GLN A 186 -0.16 11.34 -4.39
CA GLN A 186 0.07 12.62 -5.07
C GLN A 186 -0.42 13.80 -4.23
N GLN A 187 -1.60 13.70 -3.60
CA GLN A 187 -2.12 14.75 -2.73
C GLN A 187 -1.21 15.01 -1.52
N TYR A 188 -0.72 13.94 -0.88
CA TYR A 188 0.16 14.06 0.29
C TYR A 188 1.58 14.50 -0.07
N GLN A 189 2.10 14.13 -1.24
CA GLN A 189 3.34 14.66 -1.79
C GLN A 189 3.24 16.18 -1.99
N GLY A 190 2.20 16.66 -2.67
CA GLY A 190 1.98 18.10 -2.83
C GLY A 190 1.73 18.83 -1.51
N LYS A 191 1.11 18.17 -0.52
CA LYS A 191 0.98 18.73 0.84
C LYS A 191 2.36 18.83 1.53
N LEU A 192 3.20 17.82 1.39
CA LEU A 192 4.53 17.78 1.99
C LEU A 192 5.41 18.90 1.43
N GLU A 193 5.42 19.08 0.11
CA GLU A 193 6.14 20.17 -0.57
C GLU A 193 5.72 21.54 -0.04
N ARG A 194 4.41 21.79 0.06
CA ARG A 194 3.87 23.04 0.62
C ARG A 194 4.29 23.25 2.08
N LEU A 195 4.23 22.21 2.91
CA LEU A 195 4.64 22.31 4.31
C LEU A 195 6.15 22.57 4.44
N GLN A 196 6.97 21.95 3.59
CA GLN A 196 8.42 22.20 3.56
C GLN A 196 8.72 23.65 3.15
N GLN A 197 8.03 24.18 2.14
CA GLN A 197 8.14 25.57 1.74
C GLN A 197 7.73 26.52 2.87
N GLN A 198 6.59 26.28 3.51
CA GLN A 198 6.12 27.08 4.65
C GLN A 198 7.11 27.03 5.83
N MET A 199 7.70 25.87 6.10
CA MET A 199 8.72 25.71 7.14
C MET A 199 10.00 26.49 6.83
N SER A 200 10.42 26.54 5.58
CA SER A 200 11.56 27.37 5.15
C SER A 200 11.28 28.86 5.38
N ILE A 201 10.10 29.34 4.97
CA ILE A 201 9.67 30.74 5.18
C ILE A 201 9.60 31.06 6.68
N LEU A 202 8.95 30.21 7.46
CA LEU A 202 8.87 30.36 8.92
C LEU A 202 10.26 30.42 9.55
N SER A 203 11.18 29.56 9.14
CA SER A 203 12.54 29.54 9.69
C SER A 203 13.30 30.84 9.39
N SER A 204 13.14 31.39 8.18
CA SER A 204 13.71 32.72 7.85
C SER A 204 13.12 33.81 8.72
N ALA A 205 11.78 33.89 8.79
CA ALA A 205 11.08 34.92 9.56
C ALA A 205 11.40 34.86 11.07
N LEU A 206 11.48 33.66 11.64
CA LEU A 206 11.89 33.49 13.04
C LEU A 206 13.36 33.89 13.26
N GLY A 207 14.24 33.62 12.29
CA GLY A 207 15.63 34.07 12.32
C GLY A 207 15.75 35.60 12.27
N GLU A 208 15.03 36.26 11.37
CA GLU A 208 14.95 37.72 11.26
C GLU A 208 14.36 38.35 12.53
N TYR A 209 13.32 37.73 13.09
CA TYR A 209 12.73 38.16 14.36
C TYR A 209 13.73 38.04 15.53
N GLN A 210 14.45 36.93 15.61
CA GLN A 210 15.47 36.71 16.62
C GLN A 210 16.62 37.72 16.51
N GLN A 211 17.10 38.00 15.30
CA GLN A 211 18.12 39.03 15.05
C GLN A 211 17.63 40.42 15.45
N SER A 212 16.41 40.79 15.02
CA SER A 212 15.79 42.07 15.38
C SER A 212 15.65 42.22 16.89
N MET A 213 15.27 41.15 17.58
CA MET A 213 15.16 41.12 19.04
C MET A 213 16.52 41.23 19.73
N GLN A 214 17.57 40.62 19.19
CA GLN A 214 18.94 40.77 19.70
C GLN A 214 19.45 42.21 19.53
N VAL A 215 19.19 42.84 18.37
CA VAL A 215 19.54 44.25 18.15
C VAL A 215 18.77 45.16 19.11
N PHE A 216 17.46 44.94 19.25
CA PHE A 216 16.63 45.67 20.21
C PHE A 216 17.17 45.50 21.64
N GLN A 217 17.53 44.28 22.04
CA GLN A 217 18.13 44.03 23.35
C GLN A 217 19.48 44.69 23.52
N ALA A 218 20.35 44.69 22.52
CA ALA A 218 21.65 45.37 22.60
C ALA A 218 21.47 46.88 22.77
N GLN A 219 20.54 47.49 22.03
CA GLN A 219 20.18 48.90 22.16
C GLN A 219 19.53 49.21 23.51
N ALA A 220 18.58 48.37 23.94
CA ALA A 220 17.92 48.48 25.23
C ALA A 220 18.86 48.20 26.39
N ALA A 221 19.89 47.37 26.24
CA ALA A 221 20.93 47.15 27.24
C ALA A 221 21.87 48.36 27.34
N GLN A 222 22.20 49.01 26.22
CA GLN A 222 22.98 50.27 26.24
C GLN A 222 22.19 51.41 26.89
N GLN A 223 20.98 51.72 26.40
CA GLN A 223 20.12 52.76 26.99
C GLN A 223 19.67 52.38 28.41
N GLY A 224 19.32 51.12 28.61
CA GLY A 224 18.93 50.55 29.89
C GLY A 224 20.08 50.49 30.87
N GLN A 225 21.35 50.36 30.48
CA GLN A 225 22.49 50.52 31.40
C GLN A 225 22.60 51.96 31.89
N VAL A 226 22.48 52.94 31.00
CA VAL A 226 22.49 54.36 31.38
C VAL A 226 21.32 54.64 32.31
N THR A 227 20.13 54.13 31.97
CA THR A 227 18.93 54.30 32.77
C THR A 227 18.99 53.50 34.08
N MET A 228 19.57 52.30 34.10
CA MET A 228 19.78 51.46 35.29
C MET A 228 20.83 52.05 36.21
N GLN A 229 21.91 52.63 35.70
CA GLN A 229 22.85 53.38 36.53
C GLN A 229 22.17 54.61 37.15
N SER A 230 21.28 55.25 36.40
CA SER A 230 20.46 56.35 36.91
C SER A 230 19.47 55.87 37.98
N VAL A 231 18.82 54.72 37.76
CA VAL A 231 17.86 54.10 38.68
C VAL A 231 18.57 53.55 39.91
N ASP A 232 19.72 52.89 39.77
CA ASP A 232 20.56 52.41 40.88
C ASP A 232 21.06 53.63 41.68
N SER A 233 21.46 54.72 41.01
CA SER A 233 21.76 56.00 41.67
C SER A 233 20.55 56.56 42.41
N CYS A 234 19.34 56.51 41.82
CA CYS A 234 18.11 56.94 42.49
C CYS A 234 17.73 56.04 43.67
N ILE A 235 17.86 54.72 43.55
CA ILE A 235 17.64 53.76 44.64
C ILE A 235 18.63 54.05 45.76
N GLN A 236 19.90 54.28 45.44
CA GLN A 236 20.94 54.61 46.40
C GLN A 236 20.68 55.97 47.06
N CYS A 237 20.21 56.98 46.32
CA CYS A 237 19.74 58.25 46.87
C CYS A 237 18.53 58.07 47.80
N VAL A 238 17.55 57.23 47.43
CA VAL A 238 16.38 56.92 48.27
C VAL A 238 16.80 56.18 49.54
N GLU A 239 17.74 55.24 49.44
CA GLU A 239 18.30 54.51 50.58
C GLU A 239 19.08 55.43 51.53
N LEU A 240 19.95 56.28 51.00
CA LEU A 240 20.67 57.29 51.76
C LEU A 240 19.70 58.26 52.44
N TYR A 241 18.69 58.75 51.73
CA TYR A 241 17.70 59.66 52.29
C TYR A 241 16.89 59.01 53.42
N MET A 242 16.53 57.73 53.29
CA MET A 242 15.88 56.96 54.35
C MET A 242 16.79 56.64 55.55
N GLN A 243 18.13 56.71 55.42
CA GLN A 243 19.06 56.55 56.55
C GLN A 243 19.16 57.80 57.44
N TYR A 244 18.81 58.98 56.90
CA TYR A 244 18.87 60.27 57.59
C TYR A 244 17.50 60.84 57.99
N CYS A 245 16.40 60.11 57.73
CA CYS A 245 15.04 60.40 58.18
C CYS A 245 14.64 59.47 59.33
#